data_AF-A0AAU0UX67-F1
#
_entry.id   AF-A0AAU0UX67-F1
#
_cell.length_a   1.000
_cell.length_b   1.000
_cell.length_c   1.000
_cell.angle_alpha   90.00
_cell.angle_beta   90.00
_cell.angle_gamma   90.00
#
_symmetry.space_group_name_H-M   'P 1'
#
loop_
_entity.id
_entity.type
_entity.pdbx_description
1 polymer ?
#
loop_
_entity_poly.entity_id
_entity_poly.type
_entity_poly.pdbx_seq_one_letter_code
_entity_poly.pdbx_strand_id
1 'polypeptide(L)' 'MAHVGTEETTGSHEDGEPAGAAADREFDAALARLGIEMPPDLAPGVLAGHRSLRAMNRLLRDVEIADV' A
#
# COMPACT_ATOMS: atom_id res chain seq x y z
N MET A 1 -46.18 13.58 -5.16
CA MET A 1 -45.81 12.16 -4.99
C MET A 1 -44.76 11.87 -6.06
N ALA A 2 -43.52 11.45 -5.83
CA ALA A 2 -42.76 11.12 -4.64
C ALA A 2 -41.27 11.46 -4.91
N HIS A 3 -40.52 11.64 -3.82
CA HIS A 3 -39.11 11.95 -3.73
C HIS A 3 -38.20 10.72 -3.95
N VAL A 4 -36.93 10.98 -4.35
CA VAL A 4 -35.68 10.29 -3.91
C VAL A 4 -35.46 8.85 -4.47
N GLY A 5 -34.26 8.42 -4.83
CA GLY A 5 -32.93 9.00 -4.59
C GLY A 5 -31.86 8.39 -5.49
N THR A 6 -30.88 9.23 -5.79
CA THR A 6 -29.56 8.86 -6.27
C THR A 6 -28.90 8.00 -5.20
N GLU A 7 -28.69 6.71 -5.48
CA GLU A 7 -27.79 5.88 -4.67
C GLU A 7 -26.35 6.23 -5.06
N GLU A 8 -25.88 7.40 -4.63
CA GLU A 8 -24.45 7.59 -4.38
C GLU A 8 -24.12 6.72 -3.17
N THR A 9 -23.68 5.48 -3.46
CA THR A 9 -22.98 4.68 -2.47
C THR A 9 -21.65 5.36 -2.19
N THR A 10 -21.67 6.30 -1.25
CA THR A 10 -20.50 6.72 -0.50
C THR A 10 -20.05 5.53 0.32
N GLY A 11 -19.37 4.59 -0.34
CA GLY A 11 -18.59 3.57 0.33
C GLY A 11 -17.62 4.30 1.26
N SER A 12 -17.81 4.08 2.56
CA SER A 12 -16.98 4.57 3.64
C SER A 12 -15.51 4.47 3.24
N HIS A 13 -14.85 5.61 3.07
CA HIS A 13 -13.39 5.66 3.14
C HIS A 13 -13.06 5.26 4.57
N GLU A 14 -12.81 3.97 4.78
CA GLU A 14 -12.05 3.55 5.94
C GLU A 14 -10.74 4.34 5.87
N ASP A 15 -10.54 5.24 6.84
CA ASP A 15 -9.27 5.93 7.10
C ASP A 15 -8.20 4.91 7.58
N GLY A 16 -8.09 3.79 6.87
CA GLY A 16 -6.90 2.98 6.84
C GLY A 16 -5.84 3.84 6.15
N GLU A 17 -4.77 4.11 6.88
CA GLU A 17 -3.59 4.76 6.34
C GLU A 17 -3.31 4.22 4.93
N PRO A 18 -3.19 5.10 3.92
CA PRO A 18 -3.12 4.65 2.53
C PRO A 18 -2.04 3.60 2.42
N ALA A 19 -2.32 2.46 1.80
CA ALA A 19 -1.42 1.30 1.80
C ALA A 19 0.02 1.62 1.34
N GLY A 20 0.21 2.75 0.64
CA GLY A 20 1.50 3.35 0.33
C GLY A 20 2.25 3.93 1.53
N ALA A 21 1.60 4.66 2.44
CA ALA A 21 2.26 5.28 3.60
C ALA A 21 2.87 4.25 4.57
N ALA A 22 2.19 3.12 4.80
CA ALA A 22 2.77 2.03 5.58
C ALA A 22 3.97 1.37 4.87
N ALA A 23 3.93 1.26 3.54
CA ALA A 23 5.04 0.72 2.75
C ALA A 23 6.26 1.66 2.75
N ASP A 24 6.02 2.96 2.76
CA ASP A 24 7.07 3.98 2.79
C ASP A 24 7.79 3.99 4.14
N ARG A 25 7.04 3.94 5.26
CA ARG A 25 7.63 3.87 6.60
C ARG A 25 8.48 2.62 6.80
N GLU A 26 8.03 1.47 6.27
CA GLU A 26 8.80 0.22 6.32
C GLU A 26 10.08 0.31 5.48
N PHE A 27 10.00 0.94 4.31
CA PHE A 27 11.15 1.16 3.45
C PHE A 27 12.19 2.04 4.13
N ASP A 28 11.80 3.18 4.70
CA ASP A 28 12.69 4.09 5.42
C ASP A 28 13.33 3.41 6.64
N ALA A 29 12.54 2.64 7.40
CA ALA A 29 13.05 1.87 8.53
C ALA A 29 14.08 0.80 8.09
N ALA A 30 13.87 0.16 6.94
CA ALA A 30 14.82 -0.80 6.38
C ALA A 30 16.12 -0.13 5.97
N LEU A 31 16.07 1.03 5.31
CA LEU A 31 17.27 1.80 4.94
C LEU A 31 18.06 2.22 6.18
N ALA A 32 17.39 2.78 7.19
CA ALA A 32 18.02 3.20 8.44
C ALA A 32 18.68 2.03 9.18
N ARG A 33 18.00 0.89 9.28
CA ARG A 33 18.53 -0.32 9.93
C ARG A 33 19.77 -0.86 9.23
N LEU A 34 19.83 -0.74 7.91
CA LEU A 34 20.95 -1.21 7.09
C LEU A 34 22.06 -0.16 6.94
N GLY A 35 21.86 1.06 7.45
CA GLY A 35 22.79 2.18 7.27
C GLY A 35 22.95 2.58 5.80
N ILE A 36 21.91 2.38 4.99
CA ILE A 36 21.92 2.71 3.56
C ILE A 36 21.44 4.14 3.39
N GLU A 37 22.30 5.00 2.87
CA GLU A 37 21.92 6.33 2.41
C GLU A 37 21.46 6.23 0.95
N MET A 38 20.19 6.56 0.70
CA MET A 38 19.58 6.45 -0.63
C MET A 38 19.83 7.72 -1.45
N PRO A 39 20.44 7.63 -2.65
CA PRO A 39 20.53 8.77 -3.55
C PRO A 39 19.14 9.31 -3.93
N PRO A 40 18.92 10.63 -3.91
CA PRO A 40 17.59 11.22 -4.10
C PRO A 40 17.04 11.03 -5.52
N ASP A 41 17.91 10.86 -6.51
CA ASP A 41 17.56 10.54 -7.90
C ASP A 41 17.03 9.10 -8.05
N LEU A 42 17.50 8.17 -7.21
CA LEU A 42 17.07 6.77 -7.22
C LEU A 42 15.86 6.51 -6.31
N ALA A 43 15.68 7.31 -5.25
CA ALA A 43 14.67 7.08 -4.22
C ALA A 43 13.25 6.85 -4.77
N PRO A 44 12.73 7.64 -5.74
CA PRO A 44 11.36 7.44 -6.25
C PRO A 44 11.18 6.09 -6.95
N GLY A 45 12.16 5.68 -7.75
CA GLY A 45 12.10 4.42 -8.51
C GLY A 45 12.23 3.19 -7.60
N VAL A 46 13.14 3.24 -6.63
CA VAL A 46 13.33 2.14 -5.67
C VAL A 46 12.09 1.98 -4.78
N LEU A 47 11.52 3.09 -4.30
CA LEU A 47 10.29 3.05 -3.50
C LEU A 47 9.10 2.49 -4.30
N ALA A 48 8.95 2.87 -5.56
CA ALA A 48 7.91 2.32 -6.44
C ALA A 48 8.08 0.79 -6.63
N GLY A 49 9.33 0.32 -6.79
CA GLY A 49 9.66 -1.10 -6.84
C GLY A 49 9.30 -1.83 -5.54
N HIS A 50 9.65 -1.25 -4.39
CA HIS A 50 9.32 -1.80 -3.07
C HIS A 50 7.80 -1.96 -2.88
N ARG A 51 7.03 -0.92 -3.22
CA ARG A 51 5.55 -0.97 -3.14
C ARG A 51 4.97 -2.09 -4.01
N SER A 52 5.50 -2.27 -5.22
CA SER A 52 5.06 -3.31 -6.16
C SER A 52 5.34 -4.71 -5.62
N LEU A 53 6.57 -4.94 -5.12
CA LEU A 53 6.96 -6.22 -4.53
C LEU A 53 6.12 -6.56 -3.28
N ARG A 54 5.84 -5.56 -2.44
CA ARG A 54 4.97 -5.73 -1.27
C ARG A 54 3.55 -6.13 -1.67
N ALA A 55 3.00 -5.51 -2.70
CA ALA A 55 1.68 -5.86 -3.22
C ALA A 55 1.66 -7.31 -3.75
N MET A 56 2.68 -7.71 -4.53
CA MET A 56 2.82 -9.09 -5.00
C MET A 56 2.95 -10.09 -3.85
N ASN A 57 3.73 -9.76 -2.81
CA ASN A 57 3.91 -10.64 -1.65
C ASN A 57 2.59 -10.87 -0.90
N ARG A 58 1.75 -9.83 -0.76
CA ARG A 58 0.41 -9.95 -0.19
C ARG A 58 -0.46 -10.91 -1.01
N LEU A 59 -0.51 -10.72 -2.33
CA LEU A 59 -1.27 -11.61 -3.21
C LEU A 59 -0.82 -13.08 -3.08
N LEU A 60 0.48 -13.34 -2.96
CA LEU A 60 0.99 -14.70 -2.77
C LEU A 60 0.56 -15.30 -1.42
N ARG A 61 0.60 -14.52 -0.34
CA ARG A 61 0.16 -14.97 0.99
C ARG A 61 -1.35 -15.23 1.04
N ASP A 62 -2.14 -14.42 0.36
CA ASP A 62 -3.59 -14.58 0.31
C ASP A 62 -3.99 -15.87 -0.42
N VAL A 63 -3.21 -16.29 -1.43
CA VAL A 63 -3.40 -17.58 -2.13
C VAL A 63 -3.07 -18.77 -1.22
N GLU A 64 -1.99 -18.71 -0.44
CA GLU A 64 -1.63 -19.77 0.52
C GLU A 64 -2.70 -20.00 1.60
N ILE A 65 -3.53 -18.99 1.89
CA ILE A 65 -4.59 -19.06 2.90
C ILE A 65 -5.90 -19.64 2.31
N ALA A 66 -6.07 -19.63 0.99
CA ALA A 66 -7.30 -20.07 0.32
C ALA A 66 -7.35 -21.59 0.02
N ASP A 67 -6.23 -22.31 0.18
CA ASP A 67 -6.08 -23.73 -0.17
C ASP A 67 -6.10 -24.68 1.06
N VAL A 68 -6.72 -24.28 2.17
CA VAL A 68 -6.93 -25.12 3.38
C VAL A 68 -8.40 -25.17 3.78
#